data_AF-K2HGB1-F1
#
_entry.id   AF-K2HGB1-F1
#
_cell.length_a   1.000
_cell.length_b   1.000
_cell.length_c   1.000
_cell.angle_alpha   90.00
_cell.angle_beta   90.00
_cell.angle_gamma   90.00
#
_symmetry.space_group_name_H-M   'P 1'
#
loop_
_entity.id
_entity.type
_entity.pdbx_description
1 polymer ?
#
loop_
_entity_poly.entity_id
_entity_poly.type
_entity_poly.pdbx_seq_one_letter_code
_entity_poly.pdbx_strand_id
1 'polypeptide(L)' 'MSAPKTDLDKQEKRHKTPLIGMGTMVLAALLLLLGLIAVLFFRGNDPADNSVPVQIEGAPVQAPAATD' A
#
# COMPACT_ATOMS: atom_id res chain seq x y z
N MET A 1 23.47 26.31 -35.77
CA MET A 1 22.57 25.22 -36.20
C MET A 1 21.19 25.54 -35.65
N SER A 2 20.19 25.72 -36.50
CA SER A 2 18.79 25.84 -36.07
C SER A 2 18.30 24.48 -35.58
N ALA A 3 17.63 24.46 -34.43
CA ALA A 3 17.14 23.24 -33.83
C ALA A 3 16.23 22.45 -34.80
N PRO A 4 16.26 21.11 -34.77
CA PRO A 4 15.34 20.29 -35.54
C PRO A 4 13.90 20.75 -35.33
N LYS A 5 13.11 20.89 -36.40
CA LYS A 5 11.69 21.22 -36.31
C LYS A 5 10.94 19.99 -35.78
N THR A 6 10.79 19.89 -34.47
CA THR A 6 10.01 18.85 -33.84
C THR A 6 8.52 19.14 -34.02
N ASP A 7 7.80 18.21 -34.64
CA ASP A 7 6.34 18.25 -34.74
C ASP A 7 5.76 17.87 -33.37
N LEU A 8 5.33 18.89 -32.61
CA LEU A 8 4.79 18.74 -31.25
C LEU A 8 3.42 18.04 -31.27
N ASP A 9 2.58 18.33 -32.25
CA ASP A 9 1.23 17.75 -32.38
C ASP A 9 1.29 16.23 -32.57
N LYS A 10 2.25 15.77 -33.38
CA LYS A 10 2.47 14.34 -33.63
C LYS A 10 3.00 13.61 -32.40
N GLN A 11 3.80 14.28 -31.58
CA GLN A 11 4.23 13.73 -30.29
C GLN A 11 3.04 13.65 -29.35
N GLU A 12 2.28 14.74 -29.21
CA GLU A 12 1.11 14.82 -28.31
C GLU A 12 0.14 13.67 -28.50
N LYS A 13 -0.23 13.41 -29.75
CA LYS A 13 -1.13 12.29 -30.09
C LYS A 13 -0.58 10.92 -29.70
N ARG A 14 0.73 10.73 -29.75
CA ARG A 14 1.38 9.44 -29.45
C ARG A 14 1.52 9.17 -27.96
N HIS A 15 1.73 10.20 -27.15
CA HIS A 15 1.84 10.02 -25.70
C HIS A 15 0.51 10.13 -24.93
N LYS A 16 -0.56 10.67 -25.56
CA LYS A 16 -1.91 10.66 -24.97
C LYS A 16 -2.38 9.25 -24.58
N THR A 17 -2.17 8.24 -25.44
CA THR A 17 -2.62 6.86 -25.15
C THR A 17 -1.93 6.25 -23.92
N PRO A 18 -0.58 6.26 -23.80
CA PRO A 18 0.10 5.87 -22.57
C PRO A 18 -0.34 6.67 -21.33
N LEU A 19 -0.51 7.99 -21.46
CA LEU A 19 -0.88 8.86 -20.34
C LEU A 19 -2.26 8.51 -19.77
N ILE A 20 -3.22 8.23 -20.65
CA ILE A 20 -4.56 7.76 -20.28
C ILE A 20 -4.44 6.41 -19.56
N GLY A 21 -3.63 5.48 -20.08
CA GLY A 21 -3.40 4.19 -19.44
C GLY A 21 -2.88 4.31 -18.00
N MET A 22 -1.88 5.17 -17.78
CA MET A 22 -1.37 5.43 -16.42
C MET A 22 -2.46 6.01 -15.51
N GLY A 23 -3.22 7.00 -16.00
CA GLY A 23 -4.33 7.58 -15.25
C GLY A 23 -5.38 6.55 -14.85
N THR A 24 -5.73 5.64 -15.76
CA THR A 24 -6.70 4.57 -15.47
C THR A 24 -6.20 3.57 -14.42
N MET A 25 -4.91 3.23 -14.44
CA MET A 25 -4.32 2.33 -13.43
C MET A 25 -4.25 2.98 -12.05
N VAL A 26 -3.90 4.27 -11.99
CA VAL A 26 -3.93 5.02 -10.72
C VAL A 26 -5.34 5.06 -10.16
N LEU A 27 -6.35 5.34 -11.00
CA LEU A 27 -7.75 5.32 -10.56
C LEU A 27 -8.17 3.94 -10.06
N ALA A 28 -7.82 2.88 -10.78
CA ALA A 28 -8.12 1.50 -10.36
C ALA A 28 -7.46 1.15 -9.02
N ALA A 29 -6.20 1.55 -8.81
CA ALA A 29 -5.49 1.33 -7.55
C ALA A 29 -6.18 2.06 -6.38
N LEU A 30 -6.62 3.30 -6.58
CA LEU A 30 -7.37 4.06 -5.57
C LEU A 30 -8.70 3.38 -5.22
N LEU A 31 -9.43 2.88 -6.22
CA LEU A 31 -10.68 2.15 -5.98
C LEU A 31 -10.45 0.85 -5.20
N LEU A 32 -9.41 0.09 -5.54
CA LEU A 32 -9.04 -1.12 -4.81
C LEU A 32 -8.62 -0.81 -3.36
N LEU A 33 -7.85 0.26 -3.16
CA LEU A 33 -7.45 0.68 -1.82
C LEU A 33 -8.66 1.07 -0.97
N LEU A 34 -9.59 1.86 -1.52
CA LEU A 34 -10.83 2.21 -0.82
C LEU A 34 -11.67 0.97 -0.50
N GLY A 35 -11.74 0.01 -1.43
CA GLY A 35 -12.39 -1.28 -1.20
C GLY A 35 -11.74 -2.07 -0.06
N LEU A 36 -10.41 -2.14 -0.03
CA LEU A 36 -9.66 -2.81 1.04
C LEU A 36 -9.91 -2.16 2.40
N ILE A 37 -9.87 -0.83 2.46
CA ILE A 37 -10.16 -0.07 3.68
C ILE A 37 -11.56 -0.40 4.18
N ALA A 38 -12.57 -0.37 3.30
CA ALA A 38 -13.94 -0.74 3.66
C ALA A 38 -14.00 -2.17 4.23
N VAL A 39 -13.31 -3.13 3.61
CA VAL A 39 -13.24 -4.51 4.09
C VAL A 39 -12.63 -4.59 5.48
N LEU A 40 -11.53 -3.89 5.76
CA LEU A 40 -10.90 -3.83 7.08
C LEU A 40 -11.84 -3.27 8.14
N PHE A 41 -12.58 -2.21 7.82
CA PHE A 41 -13.56 -1.62 8.73
C PHE A 41 -14.71 -2.58 9.05
N PHE A 42 -15.23 -3.30 8.05
CA PHE A 42 -16.36 -4.23 8.27
C PHE A 42 -15.96 -5.57 8.91
N ARG A 43 -14.73 -6.05 8.66
CA ARG A 43 -14.26 -7.35 9.15
C ARG A 43 -13.56 -7.27 10.50
N GLY A 44 -13.31 -6.06 11.01
CA GLY A 44 -12.55 -5.83 12.23
C GLY A 44 -11.05 -5.93 11.97
N ASN A 45 -10.31 -4.94 12.44
CA ASN A 45 -8.84 -4.92 12.43
C ASN A 45 -8.33 -4.74 13.88
N ASP A 46 -9.01 -5.38 14.84
CA ASP A 46 -8.65 -5.26 16.24
C ASP A 46 -7.28 -5.90 16.50
N PRO A 47 -6.31 -5.17 17.06
CA PRO A 47 -5.03 -5.74 17.49
C PRO A 47 -5.16 -6.62 18.75
N ALA A 48 -6.36 -7.09 19.09
CA ALA A 48 -6.65 -7.82 20.33
C ALA A 48 -6.25 -9.31 20.30
N ASP A 49 -5.79 -9.83 19.15
CA ASP A 49 -5.25 -11.21 19.07
C ASP A 49 -3.74 -11.29 19.31
N ASN A 50 -3.20 -10.34 20.11
CA ASN A 50 -1.90 -10.51 20.79
C ASN A 50 -2.01 -11.43 22.02
N SER A 51 -3.11 -12.17 22.14
CA SER A 51 -3.32 -13.22 23.16
C SER A 51 -2.48 -14.46 22.88
N VAL A 52 -1.88 -14.56 21.68
CA VAL A 52 -0.87 -15.56 21.38
C VAL A 52 0.46 -15.00 21.91
N PRO A 53 0.98 -15.48 23.06
CA PRO A 53 2.31 -15.10 23.47
C PRO A 53 3.26 -15.52 22.36
N VAL A 54 3.96 -14.54 21.77
CA VAL A 54 5.12 -14.83 20.93
C VAL A 54 6.11 -15.54 21.86
N GLN A 55 6.20 -16.86 21.74
CA GLN A 55 7.22 -17.62 22.45
C GLN A 55 8.56 -17.26 21.83
N ILE A 56 9.24 -16.29 22.43
CA ILE A 56 10.65 -16.03 22.16
C ILE A 56 11.41 -17.17 22.84
N GLU A 57 11.82 -18.16 22.05
CA GLU A 57 12.72 -19.23 22.47
C GLU A 57 13.97 -18.59 23.10
N GLY A 58 14.10 -18.67 24.43
CA GLY A 58 15.24 -18.15 25.18
C GLY A 58 14.99 -16.87 26.01
N ALA A 59 13.77 -16.33 26.08
CA ALA A 59 13.47 -15.26 27.04
C ALA A 59 13.51 -15.82 28.50
N PRO A 60 14.23 -15.19 29.44
CA PRO A 60 14.26 -15.65 30.82
C PRO A 60 12.85 -15.55 31.41
N VAL A 61 12.31 -16.68 31.86
CA VAL A 61 11.09 -16.75 32.67
C VAL A 61 11.28 -15.87 33.90
N GLN A 62 10.58 -14.74 33.95
CA GLN A 62 10.57 -13.88 35.12
C GLN A 62 9.72 -14.58 36.20
N ALA A 63 10.41 -15.20 37.16
CA ALA A 63 9.76 -15.85 38.29
C ALA A 63 8.93 -14.82 39.07
N PRO A 64 7.70 -15.15 39.52
CA PRO A 64 6.92 -14.24 40.33
C PRO A 64 7.71 -13.91 41.61
N ALA A 65 7.79 -12.62 41.92
CA ALA A 65 8.48 -12.13 43.11
C ALA A 65 7.94 -12.84 44.36
N ALA A 66 8.82 -13.50 45.10
CA ALA A 66 8.50 -14.05 46.40
C ALA A 66 8.09 -12.88 47.31
N THR A 67 6.83 -12.88 47.71
CA THR A 67 6.31 -12.01 48.78
C THR A 67 6.75 -12.62 50.11
N ASP A 68 7.61 -11.90 50.85
CA ASP A 68 7.81 -12.04 52.30
C ASP A 68 6.73 -11.23 53.05
#